data_AF-A0A7T0RI17-F1
#
_entry.id   AF-A0A7T0RI17-F1
#
_cell.length_a   1.000
_cell.length_b   1.000
_cell.length_c   1.000
_cell.angle_alpha   90.00
_cell.angle_beta   90.00
_cell.angle_gamma   90.00
#
_symmetry.space_group_name_H-M   'P 1'
#
loop_
_entity.id
_entity.type
_entity.pdbx_description
1 polymer ?
#
loop_
_entity_poly.entity_id
_entity_poly.type
_entity_poly.pdbx_seq_one_letter_code
_entity_poly.pdbx_strand_id
1 'polypeptide(L)' 'MTWADLRQAPRHGRGYEKIARHSFRAHIPDAITEDVDLLSFRFCGKAPIVGYRMDRVFHVVWVDRAFNVYNHG' A
#
# COMPACT_ATOMS: atom_id res chain seq x y z
N MET A 1 10.39 15.39 -2.50
CA MET A 1 9.86 14.18 -3.16
C MET A 1 8.34 14.28 -3.15
N THR A 2 7.76 14.42 -4.34
CA THR A 2 6.31 14.55 -4.56
C THR A 2 5.66 13.18 -4.76
N TRP A 3 4.33 13.13 -4.75
CA TRP A 3 3.60 11.92 -5.13
C TRP A 3 3.84 11.49 -6.59
N ALA A 4 4.09 12.44 -7.48
CA ALA A 4 4.47 12.13 -8.86
C ALA A 4 5.84 11.45 -8.90
N ASP A 5 6.81 11.94 -8.11
CA ASP A 5 8.13 11.34 -7.99
C ASP A 5 8.04 9.91 -7.42
N LEU A 6 7.21 9.71 -6.39
CA LEU A 6 6.98 8.38 -5.78
C LEU A 6 6.38 7.39 -6.79
N ARG A 7 5.45 7.85 -7.63
CA ARG A 7 4.82 7.01 -8.66
C ARG A 7 5.81 6.57 -9.74
N GLN A 8 6.84 7.37 -10.01
CA GLN A 8 7.89 7.05 -10.99
C GLN A 8 9.06 6.26 -10.40
N ALA A 9 9.20 6.25 -9.07
CA ALA A 9 10.27 5.54 -8.39
C ALA A 9 10.07 4.02 -8.41
N PRO A 10 11.14 3.21 -8.31
CA PRO A 10 11.03 1.76 -8.24
C PRO A 10 10.23 1.29 -7.01
N ARG A 11 9.27 0.37 -7.20
CA ARG A 11 8.41 -0.19 -6.13
C ARG A 11 9.17 -0.93 -5.02
N HIS A 12 10.37 -1.45 -5.32
CA HIS A 12 11.26 -2.07 -4.33
C HIS A 12 12.26 -1.07 -3.72
N GLY A 13 12.22 0.18 -4.16
CA GLY A 13 12.98 1.30 -3.62
C GLY A 13 12.06 2.27 -2.90
N ARG A 14 11.96 3.50 -3.41
CA ARG A 14 11.16 4.58 -2.80
C ARG A 14 9.73 4.67 -3.34
N GLY A 15 9.40 3.89 -4.38
CA GLY A 15 8.06 3.90 -4.97
C GLY A 15 7.08 3.03 -4.22
N TYR A 16 5.89 2.88 -4.80
CA TYR A 16 4.82 2.03 -4.30
C TYR A 16 4.18 1.22 -5.42
N GLU A 17 3.39 0.23 -5.04
CA GLU A 17 2.54 -0.56 -5.94
C GLU A 17 1.07 -0.41 -5.53
N LYS A 18 0.16 -0.44 -6.51
CA LYS A 18 -1.28 -0.55 -6.25
C LYS A 18 -1.64 -2.02 -6.03
N ILE A 19 -2.40 -2.30 -4.98
CA ILE A 19 -2.81 -3.67 -4.63
C ILE A 19 -4.27 -3.85 -5.00
N ALA A 20 -4.56 -4.93 -5.74
CA ALA A 20 -5.93 -5.27 -6.08
C ALA A 20 -6.69 -5.74 -4.83
N ARG A 21 -7.90 -5.22 -4.61
CA ARG A 21 -8.73 -5.53 -3.43
C ARG A 21 -8.97 -7.03 -3.24
N HIS A 22 -9.22 -7.76 -4.34
CA HIS A 22 -9.42 -9.22 -4.31
C HIS A 22 -8.18 -10.03 -3.87
N SER A 23 -7.00 -9.41 -3.79
CA SER A 23 -5.77 -10.06 -3.32
C SER A 23 -5.61 -10.04 -1.81
N PHE A 24 -6.41 -9.24 -1.09
CA PHE A 24 -6.34 -9.14 0.36
C PHE A 24 -6.87 -10.39 1.02
N ARG A 25 -6.13 -10.85 2.03
CA ARG A 25 -6.56 -11.92 2.95
C ARG A 25 -7.11 -11.33 4.25
N ALA A 26 -6.60 -10.15 4.62
CA ALA A 26 -7.11 -9.37 5.75
C ALA A 26 -8.41 -8.65 5.36
N HIS A 27 -9.30 -8.48 6.34
CA HIS A 27 -10.51 -7.67 6.19
C HIS A 27 -10.15 -6.22 5.89
N ILE A 28 -10.63 -5.69 4.77
CA ILE A 28 -10.50 -4.26 4.42
C ILE A 28 -11.57 -3.50 5.21
N PRO A 29 -11.21 -2.50 6.04
CA PRO A 29 -12.20 -1.71 6.78
C PRO A 29 -13.24 -1.06 5.86
N ASP A 30 -14.52 -1.11 6.24
CA ASP A 30 -15.66 -0.60 5.44
C ASP A 30 -15.53 0.89 5.09
N ALA A 31 -14.80 1.65 5.89
CA ALA A 31 -14.50 3.06 5.63
C ALA A 31 -13.64 3.27 4.36
N ILE A 32 -12.99 2.22 3.85
CA ILE A 32 -12.19 2.27 2.63
C ILE A 32 -13.05 1.71 1.49
N THR A 33 -13.70 2.60 0.76
CA THR A 33 -14.62 2.29 -0.33
C THR A 33 -13.92 1.80 -1.60
N GLU A 34 -14.66 1.13 -2.49
CA GLU A 34 -14.12 0.48 -3.70
C GLU A 34 -13.38 1.41 -4.68
N ASP A 35 -13.70 2.70 -4.66
CA ASP A 35 -13.05 3.74 -5.47
C ASP A 35 -11.67 4.18 -4.94
N VAL A 36 -11.32 3.76 -3.72
CA VAL A 36 -10.05 4.10 -3.09
C VAL A 36 -8.98 3.05 -3.42
N ASP A 37 -7.91 3.50 -4.06
CA ASP A 37 -6.71 2.70 -4.31
C ASP A 37 -5.96 2.37 -3.00
N LEU A 38 -5.67 1.08 -2.80
CA LEU A 38 -4.76 0.62 -1.76
C LEU A 38 -3.32 0.56 -2.30
N LEU A 39 -2.41 1.23 -1.61
CA LEU A 39 -1.00 1.36 -1.98
C LEU A 39 -0.10 0.63 -0.98
N SER A 40 0.95 0.01 -1.49
CA SER A 40 1.96 -0.69 -0.70
C SER A 40 3.33 -0.04 -0.86
N PHE A 41 3.95 0.34 0.27
CA PHE A 41 5.30 0.90 0.35
C PHE A 41 6.21 -0.04 1.13
N ARG A 42 7.47 -0.19 0.70
CA ARG A 42 8.49 -0.90 1.49
C ARG A 42 8.96 -0.02 2.64
N PHE A 43 9.00 -0.56 3.85
CA PHE A 43 9.39 0.22 5.04
C PHE A 43 10.49 -0.43 5.87
N CYS A 44 10.57 -1.77 5.90
CA CYS A 44 11.57 -2.52 6.66
C CYS A 44 12.11 -3.65 5.79
N GLY A 45 13.26 -3.42 5.13
CA GLY A 45 13.73 -4.30 4.07
C GLY A 45 12.69 -4.39 2.95
N LYS A 46 12.13 -5.58 2.71
CA LYS A 46 11.03 -5.79 1.75
C LYS A 46 9.64 -5.81 2.37
N ALA A 47 9.52 -5.77 3.71
CA ALA A 47 8.22 -5.77 4.37
C ALA A 47 7.45 -4.49 3.99
N PRO A 48 6.18 -4.61 3.57
CA PRO A 48 5.39 -3.44 3.22
C PRO A 48 4.55 -2.87 4.36
N ILE A 49 4.28 -1.57 4.28
CA ILE A 49 3.10 -0.95 4.86
C ILE A 49 2.06 -0.78 3.76
N VAL A 50 0.80 -0.96 4.12
CA VAL A 50 -0.32 -0.85 3.20
C VAL A 50 -1.32 0.16 3.73
N GLY A 51 -1.86 0.97 2.83
CA GLY A 51 -2.76 2.05 3.20
C GLY A 51 -3.34 2.72 1.97
N TYR A 52 -3.95 3.89 2.17
CA TYR A 52 -4.51 4.68 1.08
C TYR A 52 -4.09 6.13 1.22
N ARG A 53 -4.13 6.84 0.09
CA ARG A 53 -3.82 8.26 0.05
C ARG A 53 -5.11 9.06 0.05
N MET A 54 -5.19 10.05 0.93
CA MET A 54 -6.21 11.10 0.89
C MET A 54 -5.47 12.44 0.88
N ASP A 55 -5.65 13.22 -0.20
CA ASP A 55 -4.94 14.47 -0.47
C ASP A 55 -3.41 14.35 -0.39
N ARG A 56 -2.82 14.79 0.74
CA ARG A 56 -1.38 14.78 1.00
C ARG A 56 -0.99 13.76 2.07
N VAL A 57 -1.95 13.09 2.69
CA VAL A 57 -1.74 12.17 3.79
C VAL A 57 -1.83 10.73 3.29
N PHE A 58 -0.88 9.91 3.71
CA PHE A 58 -0.96 8.47 3.55
C PHE A 58 -1.46 7.86 4.86
N HIS A 59 -2.67 7.32 4.82
CA HIS A 59 -3.31 6.66 5.95
C HIS A 59 -2.86 5.19 5.97
N VAL A 60 -1.98 4.86 6.91
CA VAL A 60 -1.52 3.48 7.10
C VAL A 60 -2.62 2.67 7.77
N VAL A 61 -2.92 1.52 7.20
CA VAL A 61 -3.94 0.58 7.71
C VAL A 61 -3.27 -0.70 8.20
N TRP A 62 -2.22 -1.17 7.50
CA TRP A 62 -1.47 -2.35 7.89
C TRP A 62 0.04 -2.14 7.85
N VAL A 63 0.72 -2.82 8.77
CA VAL A 63 2.17 -3.01 8.78
C VAL A 63 2.45 -4.49 8.59
N ASP A 64 2.73 -4.90 7.35
CA ASP A 64 2.77 -6.32 6.95
C ASP A 64 4.18 -6.91 7.02
N ARG A 65 4.69 -7.09 8.24
CA ARG A 65 6.01 -7.72 8.44
C ARG A 65 6.05 -9.21 8.08
N ALA A 66 4.91 -9.87 8.11
CA ALA A 66 4.79 -11.32 7.92
C ALA A 66 4.40 -11.71 6.50
N PHE A 67 4.18 -10.74 5.61
CA PHE A 67 3.75 -10.95 4.23
C PHE A 67 2.42 -11.72 4.13
N ASN A 68 1.47 -11.39 5.01
CA ASN A 68 0.20 -12.12 5.15
C ASN A 68 -1.06 -11.26 4.93
N VAL A 69 -0.94 -9.94 4.75
CA VAL A 69 -2.09 -9.04 4.59
C VAL A 69 -2.75 -9.23 3.21
N TYR A 70 -1.95 -9.41 2.16
CA TYR A 70 -2.41 -9.63 0.80
C TYR A 70 -1.49 -10.63 0.07
N ASN A 71 -1.86 -11.03 -1.14
CA ASN A 71 -1.03 -11.87 -1.99
C ASN A 71 0.18 -11.08 -2.56
N HIS A 72 1.42 -11.42 -2.19
CA HIS A 72 2.63 -10.65 -2.52
C HIS A 72 3.26 -10.90 -3.90
N GLY A 73 2.56 -11.63 -4.77
CA GLY A 73 3.07 -12.11 -6.05
C GLY A 73 3.12 -13.62 -6.07
#